data_AF-A0A955TQJ4-F1
#
_entry.id   AF-A0A955TQJ4-F1
#
_cell.length_a   1.000
_cell.length_b   1.000
_cell.length_c   1.000
_cell.angle_alpha   90.00
_cell.angle_beta   90.00
_cell.angle_gamma   90.00
#
_symmetry.space_group_name_H-M   'P 1'
#
loop_
_entity.id
_entity.type
_entity.pdbx_description
1 polymer ?
#
loop_
_entity_poly.entity_id
_entity_poly.type
_entity_poly.pdbx_seq_one_letter_code
_entity_poly.pdbx_strand_id
1 'polypeptide(L)'
;DKFMLPHFLEQDLHEVIQDMNEAGYPLDQEWFAPHLAFRFPYYGSVTAGSMVLEVRQALEPWHVMGEEGAPGGTVRYVDSSVERLQIKISGLTENRHLVACNGKRVPLIPTGRQGEAVGGVRYRAWQPPACLHPTIGIDAPLTLDIYDRWT
;
A
#
# COMPACT_ATOMS: atom_id res chain seq x y z
N ASP A 1 5.51 -5.82 -4.42
CA ASP A 1 4.45 -4.82 -4.16
C ASP A 1 3.65 -4.37 -5.37
N LYS A 2 4.15 -4.45 -6.62
CA LYS A 2 3.41 -4.02 -7.82
C LYS A 2 1.91 -4.36 -7.78
N PHE A 3 1.56 -5.63 -7.56
CA PHE A 3 0.16 -6.11 -7.56
C PHE A 3 -0.65 -5.81 -6.30
N MET A 4 -0.12 -5.00 -5.37
CA MET A 4 -0.76 -4.71 -4.08
C MET A 4 -0.94 -3.20 -3.84
N LEU A 5 -0.22 -2.34 -4.58
CA LEU A 5 -0.26 -0.91 -4.35
C LEU A 5 -1.36 -0.25 -5.21
N PRO A 6 -2.17 0.67 -4.63
CA PRO A 6 -3.23 1.39 -5.32
C PRO A 6 -2.81 1.97 -6.67
N HIS A 7 -1.61 2.55 -6.77
CA HIS A 7 -1.11 3.19 -7.99
C HIS A 7 -1.06 2.23 -9.18
N PHE A 8 -0.51 1.04 -8.99
CA PHE A 8 -0.40 0.07 -10.08
C PHE A 8 -1.73 -0.64 -10.34
N LEU A 9 -2.54 -0.87 -9.30
CA LEU A 9 -3.85 -1.47 -9.47
C LEU A 9 -4.82 -0.55 -10.21
N GLU A 10 -4.75 0.75 -9.96
CA GLU A 10 -5.47 1.78 -10.72
C GLU A 10 -4.99 1.82 -12.18
N GLN A 11 -3.68 1.76 -12.42
CA GLN A 11 -3.14 1.67 -13.78
C GLN A 11 -3.63 0.40 -14.51
N ASP A 12 -3.51 -0.76 -13.88
CA ASP A 12 -3.96 -2.04 -14.45
C ASP A 12 -5.48 -2.01 -14.75
N LEU A 13 -6.29 -1.38 -13.88
CA LEU A 13 -7.72 -1.19 -14.12
C LEU A 13 -7.99 -0.28 -15.33
N HIS A 14 -7.24 0.81 -15.47
CA HIS A 14 -7.37 1.70 -16.63
C HIS A 14 -7.01 1.00 -17.94
N GLU A 15 -5.99 0.13 -17.93
CA GLU A 15 -5.63 -0.71 -19.08
C GLU A 15 -6.79 -1.64 -19.46
N VAL A 16 -7.41 -2.33 -18.48
CA VAL A 16 -8.60 -3.16 -18.74
C VAL A 16 -9.78 -2.35 -19.30
N ILE A 17 -10.03 -1.16 -18.75
CA ILE A 17 -11.10 -0.28 -19.24
C ILE A 17 -10.82 0.15 -20.69
N GLN A 18 -9.57 0.41 -21.03
CA GLN A 18 -9.18 0.71 -22.41
C GLN A 18 -9.46 -0.47 -23.34
N ASP A 19 -9.04 -1.68 -22.98
CA ASP A 19 -9.29 -2.89 -23.77
C ASP A 19 -10.80 -3.12 -24.01
N MET A 20 -11.62 -2.87 -22.99
CA MET A 20 -13.07 -2.98 -23.09
C MET A 20 -13.67 -1.94 -24.03
N ASN A 21 -13.18 -0.70 -23.98
CA ASN A 21 -13.60 0.35 -24.91
C ASN A 21 -13.21 0.01 -26.36
N GLU A 22 -12.01 -0.52 -26.58
CA GLU A 22 -11.55 -0.99 -27.90
C GLU A 22 -12.41 -2.15 -28.43
N ALA A 23 -12.91 -3.01 -27.53
CA ALA A 23 -13.87 -4.07 -27.85
C ALA A 23 -15.32 -3.58 -28.06
N GLY A 24 -15.59 -2.28 -27.93
CA GLY A 24 -16.90 -1.67 -28.15
C GLY A 24 -17.80 -1.61 -26.92
N TYR A 25 -17.25 -1.82 -25.71
CA TYR A 25 -17.97 -1.63 -24.45
C TYR A 25 -17.62 -0.25 -23.84
N PRO A 26 -18.54 0.73 -23.85
CA PRO A 26 -18.25 2.09 -23.41
C PRO A 26 -18.18 2.18 -21.88
N LEU A 27 -16.98 1.99 -21.33
CA LEU A 27 -16.70 2.10 -19.91
C LEU A 27 -15.97 3.41 -19.63
N ASP A 28 -16.52 4.22 -18.72
CA ASP A 28 -15.85 5.43 -18.22
C ASP A 28 -15.00 5.10 -16.99
N GLN A 29 -13.75 5.55 -16.98
CA GLN A 29 -12.83 5.37 -15.85
C GLN A 29 -13.35 6.02 -14.57
N GLU A 30 -14.03 7.16 -14.69
CA GLU A 30 -14.55 7.91 -13.54
C GLU A 30 -15.63 7.13 -12.76
N TRP A 31 -16.30 6.16 -13.39
CA TRP A 31 -17.26 5.29 -12.70
C TRP A 31 -16.59 4.43 -11.61
N PHE A 32 -15.28 4.20 -11.73
CA PHE A 32 -14.51 3.38 -10.80
C PHE A 32 -13.78 4.18 -9.72
N ALA A 33 -13.71 5.51 -9.82
CA ALA A 33 -13.06 6.35 -8.82
C ALA A 33 -13.61 6.15 -7.39
N PRO A 34 -14.93 6.03 -7.16
CA PRO A 34 -15.47 5.72 -5.82
C PRO A 34 -15.05 4.34 -5.31
N HIS A 35 -14.91 3.36 -6.20
CA HIS A 35 -14.49 2.00 -5.86
C HIS A 35 -13.03 1.98 -5.42
N LEU A 36 -12.15 2.70 -6.15
CA LEU A 36 -10.75 2.87 -5.77
C LEU A 36 -10.62 3.64 -4.45
N ALA A 37 -11.38 4.71 -4.25
CA ALA A 37 -11.38 5.49 -3.01
C ALA A 37 -11.84 4.65 -1.80
N PHE A 38 -12.88 3.83 -1.98
CA PHE A 38 -13.35 2.90 -0.95
C PHE A 38 -12.35 1.78 -0.67
N ARG A 39 -11.75 1.19 -1.71
CA ARG A 39 -10.81 0.07 -1.56
C ARG A 39 -9.47 0.50 -1.00
N PHE A 40 -9.04 1.73 -1.31
CA PHE A 40 -7.77 2.33 -0.91
C PHE A 40 -7.99 3.66 -0.17
N PRO A 41 -8.54 3.61 1.06
CA PRO A 41 -8.77 4.81 1.87
C PRO A 41 -7.53 5.68 1.99
N TYR A 42 -7.73 6.99 1.85
CA TYR A 42 -6.73 8.01 2.09
C TYR A 42 -6.57 8.24 3.60
N TYR A 43 -5.33 8.16 4.10
CA TYR A 43 -5.03 8.36 5.52
C TYR A 43 -4.51 9.76 5.83
N GLY A 44 -3.90 10.42 4.85
CA GLY A 44 -3.37 11.77 5.04
C GLY A 44 -2.25 12.10 4.09
N SER A 45 -1.80 13.35 4.15
CA SER A 45 -0.63 13.83 3.45
C SER A 45 0.09 14.88 4.25
N VAL A 46 1.38 15.04 3.96
CA VAL A 46 2.23 16.09 4.49
C VAL A 46 2.99 16.74 3.35
N THR A 47 3.13 18.07 3.42
CA THR A 47 3.93 18.84 2.46
C THR A 47 5.21 19.31 3.13
N ALA A 48 6.35 19.09 2.48
CA ALA A 48 7.66 19.53 2.93
C ALA A 48 8.41 20.18 1.76
N GLY A 49 8.46 21.52 1.74
CA GLY A 49 8.97 22.27 0.60
C GLY A 49 8.13 22.01 -0.66
N SER A 50 8.77 21.55 -1.73
CA SER A 50 8.08 21.16 -2.98
C SER A 50 7.55 19.73 -2.97
N MET A 51 7.83 18.94 -1.92
CA MET A 51 7.44 17.54 -1.85
C MET A 51 6.10 17.37 -1.16
N VAL A 52 5.28 16.47 -1.70
CA VAL A 52 4.04 16.03 -1.06
C VAL A 52 4.12 14.53 -0.86
N LEU A 53 4.03 14.08 0.39
CA LEU A 53 3.93 12.68 0.74
C LEU A 53 2.48 12.36 1.09
N GLU A 54 1.89 11.43 0.36
CA GLU A 54 0.54 10.90 0.53
C GLU A 54 0.61 9.47 1.11
N VAL A 55 -0.29 9.17 2.03
CA VAL A 55 -0.45 7.84 2.63
C VAL A 55 -1.84 7.31 2.33
N ARG A 56 -1.90 6.11 1.76
CA ARG A 56 -3.16 5.39 1.53
C ARG A 56 -3.02 3.95 2.00
N GLN A 57 -4.14 3.33 2.39
CA GLN A 57 -4.18 1.88 2.56
C GLN A 57 -3.92 1.19 1.22
N ALA A 58 -3.24 0.05 1.26
CA ALA A 58 -2.96 -0.81 0.11
C ALA A 58 -3.51 -2.23 0.37
N LEU A 59 -3.46 -3.10 -0.65
CA LEU A 59 -3.85 -4.50 -0.46
C LEU A 59 -2.83 -5.23 0.41
N GLU A 60 -3.32 -5.97 1.40
CA GLU A 60 -2.54 -7.00 2.08
C GLU A 60 -3.34 -8.31 2.07
N PRO A 61 -2.80 -9.39 1.50
CA PRO A 61 -3.47 -10.67 1.54
C PRO A 61 -3.27 -11.28 2.94
N TRP A 62 -4.37 -11.58 3.60
CA TRP A 62 -4.31 -12.34 4.85
C TRP A 62 -4.08 -13.81 4.53
N HIS A 63 -2.89 -14.30 4.88
CA HIS A 63 -2.49 -15.67 4.59
C HIS A 63 -3.34 -16.66 5.39
N VAL A 64 -3.86 -17.67 4.70
CA VAL A 64 -4.56 -18.79 5.34
C VAL A 64 -3.56 -19.59 6.19
N MET A 65 -3.91 -19.83 7.44
CA MET A 65 -3.14 -20.64 8.37
C MET A 65 -3.53 -22.13 8.29
N GLY A 66 -2.78 -22.99 8.97
CA GLY A 66 -3.08 -24.41 9.07
C GLY A 66 -4.45 -24.69 9.68
N GLU A 67 -4.96 -25.91 9.46
CA GLU A 67 -6.20 -26.35 10.10
C GLU A 67 -6.03 -26.48 11.62
N GLU A 68 -7.00 -25.94 12.35
CA GLU A 68 -7.09 -26.04 13.80
C GLU A 68 -8.38 -26.75 14.20
N GLY A 69 -8.34 -27.50 15.31
CA GLY A 69 -9.53 -28.16 15.85
C GLY A 69 -10.49 -27.16 16.47
N ALA A 70 -11.78 -27.28 16.16
CA ALA A 70 -12.87 -26.52 16.78
C ALA A 70 -13.98 -27.48 17.24
N PRO A 71 -14.83 -27.12 18.22
CA PRO A 71 -15.98 -27.93 18.59
C PRO A 71 -16.85 -28.23 17.35
N GLY A 72 -16.98 -29.52 17.00
CA GLY A 72 -17.78 -29.95 15.84
C GLY A 72 -17.06 -29.94 14.48
N GLY A 73 -15.76 -29.64 14.40
CA GLY A 73 -15.03 -29.72 13.11
C GLY A 73 -13.62 -29.14 13.15
N THR A 74 -13.15 -28.68 11.98
CA THR A 74 -11.89 -27.94 11.82
C THR A 74 -12.15 -26.55 11.26
N VAL A 75 -11.30 -25.60 11.62
CA VAL A 75 -11.32 -24.22 11.11
C VAL A 75 -9.96 -23.89 10.49
N ARG A 76 -9.95 -22.91 9.58
CA ARG A 76 -8.71 -22.32 9.05
C ARG A 76 -8.78 -20.83 9.27
N TYR A 77 -7.93 -20.33 10.16
CA TYR A 77 -7.82 -18.89 10.37
C TYR A 77 -7.03 -18.24 9.24
N VAL A 78 -7.11 -16.92 9.17
CA VAL A 78 -6.23 -16.10 8.34
C VAL A 78 -5.41 -15.20 9.26
N ASP A 79 -4.17 -14.95 8.88
CA ASP A 79 -3.34 -13.98 9.59
C ASP A 79 -3.73 -12.56 9.18
N SER A 80 -4.62 -11.96 9.96
CA SER A 80 -5.06 -10.58 9.83
C SER A 80 -4.25 -9.59 10.66
N SER A 81 -3.10 -10.01 11.21
CA SER A 81 -2.24 -9.15 12.04
C SER A 81 -1.50 -8.07 11.25
N VAL A 82 -1.35 -8.27 9.95
CA VAL A 82 -0.54 -7.44 9.06
C VAL A 82 -1.41 -6.62 8.12
N GLU A 83 -1.01 -5.37 7.93
CA GLU A 83 -1.61 -4.42 7.02
C GLU A 83 -0.55 -3.85 6.08
N ARG A 84 -0.99 -3.16 5.02
CA ARG A 84 -0.12 -2.50 4.06
C ARG A 84 -0.57 -1.08 3.76
N LEU A 85 0.41 -0.19 3.67
CA LEU A 85 0.26 1.17 3.16
C LEU A 85 0.97 1.33 1.82
N GLN A 86 0.42 2.18 0.96
CA GLN A 86 1.18 2.83 -0.10
C GLN A 86 1.61 4.21 0.39
N ILE A 87 2.91 4.44 0.28
CA ILE A 87 3.50 5.76 0.39
C ILE A 87 3.71 6.27 -1.02
N LYS A 88 3.05 7.38 -1.37
CA LYS A 88 3.26 8.07 -2.64
C LYS A 88 3.91 9.41 -2.35
N ILE A 89 4.94 9.77 -3.11
CA ILE A 89 5.63 11.04 -2.94
C ILE A 89 5.84 11.70 -4.29
N SER A 90 5.51 12.98 -4.38
CA SER A 90 5.71 13.83 -5.56
C SER A 90 6.67 14.99 -5.23
N GLY A 91 7.18 15.67 -6.26
CA GLY A 91 8.13 16.78 -6.10
C GLY A 91 9.53 16.34 -5.64
N LEU A 92 9.83 15.04 -5.77
CA LEU A 92 11.07 14.43 -5.32
C LEU A 92 12.22 14.80 -6.28
N THR A 93 13.29 15.39 -5.74
CA THR A 93 14.57 15.44 -6.45
C THR A 93 15.26 14.09 -6.29
N GLU A 94 15.43 13.38 -7.41
CA GLU A 94 16.16 12.11 -7.44
C GLU A 94 17.52 12.26 -6.77
N ASN A 95 17.92 11.23 -6.04
CA ASN A 95 19.15 11.17 -5.28
C ASN A 95 19.34 12.16 -4.11
N ARG A 96 18.44 13.12 -3.90
CA ARG A 96 18.51 14.01 -2.73
C ARG A 96 17.73 13.46 -1.54
N HIS A 97 16.42 13.28 -1.71
CA HIS A 97 15.54 12.89 -0.61
C HIS A 97 15.28 11.38 -0.59
N LEU A 98 15.05 10.84 0.60
CA LEU A 98 14.50 9.50 0.81
C LEU A 98 13.32 9.56 1.77
N VAL A 99 12.43 8.59 1.67
CA VAL A 99 11.37 8.39 2.66
C VAL A 99 11.74 7.21 3.56
N ALA A 100 11.56 7.37 4.86
CA ALA A 100 11.72 6.30 5.84
C ALA A 100 10.40 6.08 6.60
N CYS A 101 10.20 4.85 7.06
CA CYS A 101 9.14 4.46 7.99
C CYS A 101 9.79 3.78 9.19
N ASN A 102 9.56 4.28 10.41
CA ASN A 102 10.18 3.79 11.64
C ASN A 102 11.71 3.63 11.51
N GLY A 103 12.37 4.60 10.88
CA GLY A 103 13.82 4.59 10.63
C GLY A 103 14.30 3.60 9.56
N LYS A 104 13.40 2.91 8.85
CA LYS A 104 13.74 2.03 7.72
C LYS A 104 13.37 2.69 6.40
N ARG A 105 14.30 2.69 5.44
CA ARG A 105 14.06 3.25 4.11
C ARG A 105 12.88 2.55 3.42
N VAL A 106 11.92 3.33 2.94
CA VAL A 106 10.83 2.84 2.08
C VAL A 106 11.39 2.55 0.69
N PRO A 107 11.14 1.36 0.10
CA PRO A 107 11.63 1.00 -1.22
C PRO A 107 10.77 1.67 -2.31
N LEU A 108 10.92 2.99 -2.46
CA LEU A 108 10.22 3.78 -3.47
C LEU A 108 10.69 3.38 -4.88
N ILE A 109 9.73 3.24 -5.79
CA ILE A 109 9.94 3.02 -7.23
C ILE A 109 9.28 4.14 -8.03
N PRO A 110 9.92 4.61 -9.13
CA PRO A 110 9.35 5.65 -9.98
C PRO A 110 8.02 5.20 -10.61
N THR A 111 7.10 6.16 -10.77
CA THR A 111 5.80 5.95 -11.42
C THR A 111 5.82 6.20 -12.93
N GLY A 112 6.96 6.65 -13.48
CA GLY A 112 7.07 7.16 -14.85
C GLY A 112 6.75 8.66 -14.97
N ARG A 113 6.13 9.27 -13.95
CA ARG A 113 6.02 10.73 -13.83
C ARG A 113 7.26 11.30 -13.14
N GLN A 114 7.83 12.37 -13.71
CA GLN A 114 9.04 13.00 -13.20
C GLN A 114 8.84 13.47 -11.74
N GLY A 115 9.73 13.03 -10.85
CA GLY A 115 9.69 13.40 -9.44
C GLY A 115 8.55 12.76 -8.64
N GLU A 116 7.89 11.73 -9.19
CA GLU A 116 6.84 10.96 -8.50
C GLU A 116 7.25 9.49 -8.33
N ALA A 117 7.18 9.00 -7.08
CA ALA A 117 7.51 7.62 -6.74
C ALA A 117 6.51 7.04 -5.72
N VAL A 118 6.37 5.72 -5.72
CA VAL A 118 5.50 4.97 -4.80
C VAL A 118 6.26 3.82 -4.15
N GLY A 119 5.91 3.45 -2.93
CA GLY A 119 6.48 2.30 -2.24
C GLY A 119 5.52 1.73 -1.21
N GLY A 120 5.64 0.43 -0.93
CA GLY A 120 4.83 -0.23 0.07
C GLY A 120 5.49 -0.25 1.44
N VAL A 121 4.69 -0.09 2.48
CA VAL A 121 5.06 -0.37 3.87
C VAL A 121 4.13 -1.45 4.38
N ARG A 122 4.69 -2.63 4.65
CA ARG A 122 4.00 -3.73 5.32
C ARG A 122 4.34 -3.69 6.80
N TYR A 123 3.34 -3.77 7.66
CA TYR A 123 3.53 -3.62 9.10
C TYR A 123 2.52 -4.45 9.89
N ARG A 124 2.91 -4.90 11.09
CA ARG A 124 2.01 -5.54 12.04
C ARG A 124 1.18 -4.48 12.75
N ALA A 125 -0.13 -4.47 12.50
CA ALA A 125 -1.08 -3.53 13.08
C ALA A 125 -1.57 -3.95 14.48
N TRP A 126 -1.66 -5.26 14.73
CA TRP A 126 -2.04 -5.85 16.01
C TRP A 126 -1.47 -7.27 16.13
N GLN A 127 -1.59 -7.92 17.29
CA GLN A 127 -1.01 -9.25 17.52
C GLN A 127 -2.08 -10.22 18.05
N PRO A 128 -2.70 -11.03 17.19
CA PRO A 128 -3.63 -12.07 17.62
C PRO A 128 -2.89 -13.18 18.37
N PRO A 129 -3.60 -13.97 19.20
CA PRO A 129 -3.04 -15.17 19.81
C PRO A 129 -2.48 -16.18 18.79
N ALA A 130 -3.09 -16.23 17.60
CA ALA A 130 -2.65 -17.04 16.47
C ALA A 130 -2.33 -16.14 15.27
N CYS A 131 -1.07 -16.11 14.85
CA CYS A 131 -0.59 -15.41 13.65
C CYS A 131 0.71 -16.04 13.16
N LEU A 132 1.09 -15.74 11.92
CA LEU A 132 2.42 -16.10 11.42
C LEU A 132 3.47 -15.21 12.10
N HIS A 133 4.67 -15.75 12.32
CA HIS A 133 5.76 -15.03 12.98
C HIS A 133 5.36 -14.40 14.34
N PRO A 134 4.89 -15.19 15.32
CA PRO A 134 4.32 -14.68 16.57
C PRO A 134 5.30 -13.88 17.45
N THR A 135 6.61 -13.96 17.17
CA THR A 135 7.65 -13.22 17.91
C THR A 135 7.89 -11.80 17.39
N ILE A 136 7.30 -11.41 16.25
CA ILE A 136 7.35 -10.04 15.76
C ILE A 136 6.29 -9.20 16.50
N GLY A 137 6.68 -8.11 17.12
CA GLY A 137 5.76 -7.22 17.85
C GLY A 137 4.89 -6.37 16.92
N ILE A 138 4.01 -5.57 17.50
CA ILE A 138 3.22 -4.57 16.78
C ILE A 138 4.14 -3.42 16.34
N ASP A 139 4.07 -3.04 15.07
CA ASP A 139 4.91 -1.96 14.50
C ASP A 139 4.28 -0.57 14.70
N ALA A 140 2.97 -0.51 14.96
CA ALA A 140 2.25 0.75 15.18
C ALA A 140 2.59 1.39 16.54
N PRO A 141 2.66 2.74 16.63
CA PRO A 141 2.43 3.71 15.56
C PRO A 141 3.57 3.78 14.53
N LEU A 142 3.22 4.04 13.27
CA LEU A 142 4.21 4.28 12.22
C LEU A 142 4.58 5.76 12.14
N THR A 143 5.87 6.05 12.08
CA THR A 143 6.42 7.38 11.84
C THR A 143 7.03 7.42 10.45
N LEU A 144 6.62 8.39 9.64
CA LEU A 144 7.13 8.60 8.29
C LEU A 144 8.00 9.86 8.24
N ASP A 145 9.22 9.70 7.77
CA ASP A 145 10.20 10.77 7.67
C ASP A 145 10.56 11.03 6.20
N ILE A 146 10.71 12.29 5.82
CA ILE A 146 11.37 12.70 4.59
C ILE A 146 12.75 13.19 4.97
N TYR A 147 13.78 12.46 4.53
CA TYR A 147 15.16 12.74 4.89
C TYR A 147 15.91 13.31 3.69
N ASP A 148 16.49 14.50 3.85
CA ASP A 148 17.42 15.10 2.89
C ASP A 148 18.81 14.51 3.13
N ARG A 149 19.42 13.91 2.10
CA ARG A 149 20.77 13.34 2.22
C ARG A 149 21.89 14.34 2.00
N TRP A 150 21.57 15.57 1.61
CA TRP A 150 22.59 16.59 1.32
C TRP A 150 22.94 17.45 2.53
N THR A 151 22.22 17.31 3.64
CA THR A 151 22.41 18.06 4.90
C THR A 151 22.15 17.15 6.09
#